data_AF-A0A1Y0N9M9-F1
#
_entry.id   AF-A0A1Y0N9M9-F1
#
_cell.length_a   1.000
_cell.length_b   1.000
_cell.length_c   1.000
_cell.angle_alpha   90.00
_cell.angle_beta   90.00
_cell.angle_gamma   90.00
#
_symmetry.space_group_name_H-M   'P 1'
#
loop_
_entity.id
_entity.type
_entity.pdbx_description
1 polymer ?
#
loop_
_entity_poly.entity_id
_entity_poly.type
_entity_poly.pdbx_seq_one_letter_code
_entity_poly.pdbx_strand_id
1 'polypeptide(L)'
;MKTLFASITLALMAFSAQAKDVIIDVRSPQEFAAGHVEGAINIEHTAIAQEIAKAGVGKDDTVLLYCQSGRRSGIALDTLKGMGFSKAENVGGIEQARKTLAKK
;
A
#
# COMPACT_ATOMS: atom_id res chain seq x y z
N MET A 1 -13.22 43.72 36.86
CA MET A 1 -12.86 42.28 36.91
C MET A 1 -14.06 41.44 36.49
N LYS A 2 -13.99 40.77 35.32
CA LYS A 2 -14.45 39.39 35.06
C LYS A 2 -14.55 39.13 33.55
N THR A 3 -13.43 38.62 33.03
CA THR A 3 -13.31 37.53 32.04
C THR A 3 -14.11 37.63 30.74
N LEU A 4 -13.40 38.11 29.70
CA LEU A 4 -13.64 37.82 28.29
C LEU A 4 -13.29 36.34 28.03
N PHE A 5 -14.30 35.49 27.81
CA PHE A 5 -14.07 34.12 27.34
C PHE A 5 -13.89 34.16 25.82
N ALA A 6 -12.63 34.10 25.37
CA ALA A 6 -12.31 33.83 23.97
C ALA A 6 -12.70 32.39 23.68
N SER A 7 -13.82 32.19 22.97
CA SER A 7 -14.18 30.89 22.39
C SER A 7 -13.15 30.53 21.33
N ILE A 8 -12.12 29.81 21.74
CA ILE A 8 -11.20 29.11 20.85
C ILE A 8 -12.00 27.91 20.33
N THR A 9 -12.67 28.10 19.19
CA THR A 9 -13.18 27.00 18.39
C THR A 9 -11.97 26.22 17.91
N LEU A 10 -11.62 25.17 18.64
CA LEU A 10 -10.59 24.21 18.26
C LEU A 10 -11.09 23.49 17.01
N ALA A 11 -10.82 24.07 15.84
CA ALA A 11 -10.92 23.35 14.58
C ALA A 11 -9.95 22.16 14.68
N LEU A 12 -10.50 20.96 14.90
CA LEU A 12 -9.80 19.73 14.54
C LEU A 12 -9.52 19.84 13.05
N MET A 13 -8.34 20.31 12.68
CA MET A 13 -7.82 20.06 11.36
C MET A 13 -7.59 18.55 11.28
N ALA A 14 -8.57 17.85 10.70
CA ALA A 14 -8.38 16.49 10.25
C ALA A 14 -7.23 16.53 9.25
N PHE A 15 -6.05 16.10 9.68
CA PHE A 15 -4.93 15.85 8.80
C PHE A 15 -5.34 14.66 7.92
N SER A 16 -5.96 14.95 6.77
CA SER A 16 -6.34 13.93 5.82
C SER A 16 -5.07 13.36 5.21
N ALA A 17 -4.79 12.08 5.51
CA ALA A 17 -3.78 11.34 4.78
C ALA A 17 -4.21 11.32 3.31
N GLN A 18 -3.39 11.92 2.45
CA GLN A 18 -3.65 11.91 1.01
C GLN A 18 -3.38 10.50 0.48
N ALA A 19 -4.30 10.01 -0.35
CA ALA A 19 -4.14 8.75 -1.04
C ALA A 19 -2.84 8.76 -1.87
N LYS A 20 -2.08 7.67 -1.80
CA LYS A 20 -0.79 7.52 -2.49
C LYS A 20 -0.74 6.22 -3.27
N ASP A 21 0.22 6.15 -4.20
CA ASP A 21 0.56 4.89 -4.88
C ASP A 21 1.56 4.12 -4.01
N VAL A 22 1.29 2.83 -3.78
CA VAL A 22 2.14 1.93 -2.99
C VAL A 22 2.46 0.70 -3.81
N ILE A 23 3.74 0.49 -4.09
CA ILE A 23 4.23 -0.70 -4.80
C ILE A 23 4.56 -1.77 -3.76
N ILE A 24 3.96 -2.96 -3.89
CA ILE A 24 4.18 -4.06 -2.94
C ILE A 24 4.68 -5.30 -3.69
N ASP A 25 5.88 -5.73 -3.35
CA ASP A 25 6.42 -7.03 -3.70
C ASP A 25 5.87 -8.08 -2.74
N VAL A 26 5.08 -9.04 -3.25
CA VAL A 26 4.46 -10.08 -2.41
C VAL A 26 5.23 -11.40 -2.38
N ARG A 27 6.47 -11.39 -2.86
CA ARG A 27 7.43 -12.50 -2.74
C ARG A 27 8.05 -12.57 -1.35
N SER A 28 8.82 -13.62 -1.10
CA SER A 28 9.58 -13.77 0.15
C SER A 28 10.58 -12.63 0.37
N PRO A 29 10.95 -12.31 1.62
CA PRO A 29 11.99 -11.35 1.95
C PRO A 29 13.32 -11.66 1.27
N GLN A 30 13.65 -12.94 1.09
CA GLN A 30 14.88 -13.36 0.41
C GLN A 30 14.83 -13.01 -1.09
N GLU A 31 13.71 -13.26 -1.77
CA GLU A 31 13.52 -12.85 -3.17
C GLU A 31 13.56 -11.33 -3.32
N PHE A 32 12.96 -10.60 -2.37
CA PHE A 32 12.97 -9.14 -2.36
C PHE A 32 14.39 -8.59 -2.16
N ALA A 33 15.13 -9.12 -1.19
CA ALA A 33 16.51 -8.72 -0.90
C ALA A 33 17.48 -9.02 -2.06
N ALA A 34 17.23 -10.08 -2.82
CA ALA A 34 17.98 -10.41 -4.03
C ALA A 34 17.75 -9.43 -5.19
N GLY A 35 16.70 -8.61 -5.12
CA GLY A 35 16.39 -7.56 -6.08
C GLY A 35 14.89 -7.38 -6.26
N HIS A 36 14.45 -6.12 -6.28
CA HIS A 36 13.05 -5.72 -6.36
C HIS A 36 12.88 -4.49 -7.26
N VAL A 37 11.64 -4.06 -7.46
CA VAL A 37 11.31 -2.80 -8.13
C VAL A 37 11.62 -1.64 -7.19
N GLU A 38 12.26 -0.58 -7.68
CA GLU A 38 12.59 0.59 -6.86
C GLU A 38 11.34 1.21 -6.22
N GLY A 39 11.45 1.61 -4.94
CA GLY A 39 10.33 2.15 -4.17
C GLY A 39 9.30 1.12 -3.69
N ALA A 40 9.47 -0.17 -4.02
CA ALA A 40 8.61 -1.22 -3.50
C ALA A 40 8.87 -1.50 -2.02
N ILE A 41 7.80 -1.77 -1.26
CA ILE A 41 7.89 -2.42 0.05
C ILE A 41 7.63 -3.92 -0.09
N ASN A 42 8.11 -4.72 0.86
CA ASN A 42 7.87 -6.16 0.87
C ASN A 42 6.81 -6.55 1.88
N ILE A 43 5.75 -7.21 1.42
CA ILE A 43 4.76 -7.87 2.28
C ILE A 43 4.37 -9.19 1.62
N GLU A 44 4.80 -10.33 2.16
CA GLU A 44 4.47 -11.64 1.60
C GLU A 44 2.95 -11.83 1.42
N HIS A 45 2.54 -12.44 0.31
CA HIS A 45 1.12 -12.67 0.02
C HIS A 45 0.38 -13.46 1.12
N THR A 46 1.09 -14.31 1.87
CA THR A 46 0.55 -15.08 3.02
C THR A 46 0.31 -14.23 4.27
N ALA A 47 0.99 -13.08 4.39
CA ALA A 47 0.93 -12.17 5.53
C ALA A 47 0.20 -10.85 5.21
N ILE A 48 -0.21 -10.66 3.95
CA ILE A 48 -0.73 -9.38 3.44
C ILE A 48 -1.94 -8.88 4.24
N ALA A 49 -2.82 -9.79 4.69
CA ALA A 49 -4.01 -9.44 5.46
C ALA A 49 -3.65 -8.88 6.85
N GLN A 50 -2.59 -9.37 7.47
CA GLN A 50 -2.18 -8.96 8.81
C GLN A 50 -1.25 -7.74 8.81
N GLU A 51 -0.44 -7.57 7.76
CA GLU A 51 0.66 -6.60 7.75
C GLU A 51 0.36 -5.31 6.98
N ILE A 52 -0.56 -5.30 6.02
CA ILE A 52 -0.77 -4.12 5.15
C ILE A 52 -1.15 -2.84 5.91
N ALA A 53 -1.97 -2.96 6.95
CA ALA A 53 -2.35 -1.81 7.79
C ALA A 53 -1.17 -1.32 8.66
N LYS A 54 -0.33 -2.24 9.15
CA LYS A 54 0.86 -1.91 9.93
C LYS A 54 1.91 -1.20 9.09
N ALA A 55 1.95 -1.50 7.79
CA ALA A 55 2.77 -0.80 6.82
C ALA A 55 2.24 0.61 6.46
N GLY A 56 1.15 1.07 7.08
CA GLY A 56 0.60 2.41 6.86
C GLY A 56 0.00 2.60 5.45
N VAL A 57 -0.55 1.52 4.89
CA VAL A 57 -1.27 1.53 3.61
C VAL A 57 -2.77 1.60 3.89
N GLY A 58 -3.40 2.68 3.45
CA GLY A 58 -4.82 2.95 3.61
C GLY A 58 -5.67 2.28 2.53
N LYS A 59 -6.97 2.12 2.78
CA LYS A 59 -7.91 1.52 1.81
C LYS A 59 -8.10 2.35 0.54
N ASP A 60 -7.85 3.66 0.64
CA ASP A 60 -7.94 4.60 -0.48
C ASP A 60 -6.65 4.70 -1.29
N ASP A 61 -5.55 4.09 -0.83
CA ASP A 61 -4.27 4.04 -1.55
C ASP A 61 -4.39 3.13 -2.78
N THR A 62 -3.66 3.50 -3.84
CA THR A 62 -3.50 2.63 -5.01
C THR A 62 -2.45 1.59 -4.68
N VAL A 63 -2.83 0.32 -4.57
CA VAL A 63 -1.91 -0.77 -4.19
C VAL A 63 -1.50 -1.56 -5.43
N LEU A 64 -0.25 -1.42 -5.84
CA LEU A 64 0.32 -2.03 -7.04
C LEU A 64 1.09 -3.29 -6.64
N LEU A 65 0.48 -4.47 -6.82
CA LEU A 65 1.03 -5.74 -6.39
C LEU A 65 1.81 -6.41 -7.52
N TYR A 66 3.00 -6.92 -7.23
CA TYR A 66 3.69 -7.82 -8.15
C TYR A 66 4.36 -8.98 -7.40
N CYS A 67 4.69 -10.04 -8.13
CA CYS A 67 5.50 -11.12 -7.59
C CYS A 67 6.47 -11.66 -8.64
N GLN A 68 6.86 -12.95 -8.58
CA GLN A 68 7.78 -13.52 -9.57
C GLN A 68 7.12 -13.63 -10.96
N SER A 69 5.91 -14.19 -11.02
CA SER A 69 5.22 -14.52 -12.28
C SER A 69 3.78 -14.02 -12.37
N GLY A 70 3.27 -13.33 -11.36
CA GLY A 70 1.89 -12.81 -11.29
C GLY A 70 0.90 -13.64 -10.46
N ARG A 71 1.22 -14.90 -10.13
CA ARG A 71 0.30 -15.77 -9.37
C ARG A 71 0.08 -15.32 -7.92
N ARG A 72 1.16 -15.07 -7.17
CA ARG A 72 1.07 -14.66 -5.75
C ARG A 72 0.46 -13.27 -5.60
N SER A 73 0.72 -12.37 -6.54
CA SER A 73 0.10 -11.05 -6.59
C SER A 73 -1.39 -11.11 -6.93
N GLY A 74 -1.85 -12.11 -7.69
CA GLY A 74 -3.29 -12.39 -7.83
C GLY A 74 -3.94 -12.81 -6.52
N ILE A 75 -3.32 -13.73 -5.76
CA ILE A 75 -3.83 -14.16 -4.45
C ILE A 75 -3.89 -12.98 -3.45
N ALA A 76 -2.82 -12.16 -3.42
CA ALA A 76 -2.79 -10.95 -2.60
C ALA A 76 -3.87 -9.94 -3.03
N LEU A 77 -4.10 -9.78 -4.34
CA LEU A 77 -5.14 -8.90 -4.87
C LEU A 77 -6.53 -9.33 -4.37
N ASP A 78 -6.87 -10.61 -4.50
CA ASP A 78 -8.18 -11.13 -4.05
C ASP A 78 -8.38 -10.91 -2.56
N THR A 79 -7.32 -11.13 -1.77
CA THR A 79 -7.31 -10.88 -0.32
C THR A 79 -7.58 -9.40 -0.02
N LEU A 80 -6.86 -8.49 -0.67
CA LEU A 80 -7.00 -7.05 -0.46
C LEU A 80 -8.34 -6.50 -0.94
N LYS A 81 -8.86 -6.98 -2.06
CA LYS A 81 -10.21 -6.64 -2.53
C LYS A 81 -11.27 -7.07 -1.51
N GLY A 82 -11.15 -8.27 -0.95
CA GLY A 82 -12.02 -8.75 0.13
C GLY A 82 -11.96 -7.89 1.40
N MET A 83 -10.83 -7.23 1.66
CA MET A 83 -10.66 -6.30 2.79
C MET A 83 -11.11 -4.86 2.49
N GLY A 84 -11.49 -4.56 1.24
CA GLY A 84 -11.98 -3.26 0.80
C GLY A 84 -10.93 -2.33 0.18
N PHE A 85 -9.76 -2.83 -0.21
CA PHE A 85 -8.79 -2.06 -1.01
C PHE A 85 -9.24 -2.03 -2.48
N SER A 86 -10.18 -1.14 -2.78
CA SER A 86 -10.85 -1.07 -4.09
C SER A 86 -9.89 -0.69 -5.23
N LYS A 87 -8.78 -0.02 -4.93
CA LYS A 87 -7.74 0.40 -5.90
C LYS A 87 -6.52 -0.52 -5.96
N ALA A 88 -6.60 -1.72 -5.37
CA ALA A 88 -5.55 -2.72 -5.54
C ALA A 88 -5.54 -3.26 -6.98
N GLU A 89 -4.35 -3.47 -7.53
CA GLU A 89 -4.10 -3.96 -8.90
C GLU A 89 -2.99 -5.02 -8.91
N ASN A 90 -3.13 -6.02 -9.78
CA ASN A 90 -2.07 -7.00 -10.04
C ASN A 90 -1.27 -6.57 -11.27
N VAL A 91 -0.03 -6.13 -11.05
CA VAL A 91 0.91 -5.70 -12.09
C VAL A 91 1.58 -6.91 -12.79
N GLY A 92 1.51 -8.09 -12.18
CA GLY A 92 2.03 -9.34 -12.76
C GLY A 92 3.37 -9.78 -12.16
N GLY A 93 4.26 -10.26 -13.02
CA GLY A 93 5.61 -10.71 -12.63
C GLY A 93 6.62 -9.55 -12.55
N ILE A 94 7.75 -9.76 -11.88
CA ILE A 94 8.76 -8.73 -11.63
C ILE A 94 9.31 -8.10 -12.92
N GLU A 95 9.47 -8.90 -13.98
CA GLU A 95 9.94 -8.39 -15.27
C GLU A 95 8.94 -7.45 -15.94
N GLN A 96 7.63 -7.68 -15.74
CA GLN A 96 6.58 -6.77 -16.18
C GLN A 96 6.52 -5.54 -15.28
N ALA A 97 6.56 -5.74 -13.97
CA ALA A 97 6.54 -4.67 -12.99
C ALA A 97 7.67 -3.67 -13.18
N ARG A 98 8.90 -4.13 -13.44
CA ARG A 98 10.06 -3.26 -13.78
C ARG A 98 9.80 -2.38 -15.00
N LYS A 99 9.08 -2.88 -16.01
CA LYS A 99 8.77 -2.11 -17.23
C LYS A 99 7.66 -1.10 -17.01
N THR A 100 6.65 -1.48 -16.25
CA THR A 100 5.43 -0.67 -16.03
C THR A 100 5.61 0.38 -14.93
N LEU A 101 6.34 0.05 -13.87
CA LEU A 101 6.45 0.87 -12.66
C LEU A 101 7.68 1.77 -12.64
N ALA A 102 8.74 1.50 -13.40
CA ALA A 102 9.94 2.33 -13.46
C ALA A 102 9.73 3.73 -14.11
N LYS A 103 8.48 4.11 -14.41
CA LYS A 103 8.11 5.39 -15.05
C LYS A 103 7.11 6.20 -14.24
N LYS A 104 6.68 5.69 -13.09
CA LYS A 104 5.83 6.40 -12.11
C LYS A 104 6.72 7.05 -11.08
#